data_AF-A0A5A9FHN8-F1
#
_entry.id   AF-A0A5A9FHN8-F1
#
_cell.length_a   1.000
_cell.length_b   1.000
_cell.length_c   1.000
_cell.angle_alpha   90.00
_cell.angle_beta   90.00
_cell.angle_gamma   90.00
#
_symmetry.space_group_name_H-M   'P 1'
#
loop_
_entity.id
_entity.type
_entity.pdbx_description
1 polymer ?
#
loop_
_entity_poly.entity_id
_entity_poly.type
_entity_poly.pdbx_seq_one_letter_code
_entity_poly.pdbx_strand_id
1 'polypeptide(L)'
;MAFWPTKYDDSRRRRTPPVPTQTLVRTPPPSPQPAPAAPPAPDGLPPRGIAEARTALRLAQFLRGTITPLRGDAVLELLEPHRPRLVPKPVNPLPGLAGQPPGRMLEALLRPIGQIVTDVLLPGVRDHLIDRLVTGRTAHEESLPSAIDLAEAMRALVGRMRGGGKGHLQAVIGAIETDARATADALTKDRRPIDVGGIDRLARALLRFEVRRMVLEALGGGSALQDVVYQSRRLARYSLHRATEAIEGFVADRGLKALHASLATLAQADGLIVIALRNLDDQEETKEESGPFVEPADRKAMNDWLSAAWRLSDTLFDLVGRAAAGGDLDDLLFAALLRQLRSLHHFCADLTHAGRPAAVDTLKQRLVERCDALARLTGERLVEALLAKPADPALARRLVARGRLLAQLLYDMDRDEAVEELALRIVVASEALGEGR
;
A
#
# COMPACT_ATOMS: atom_id res chain seq x y z
N MET A 1 -7.85 -37.22 15.05
CA MET A 1 -7.21 -36.37 14.03
C MET A 1 -8.14 -36.27 12.84
N ALA A 2 -8.95 -35.22 12.78
CA ALA A 2 -9.91 -34.98 11.70
C ALA A 2 -9.43 -33.76 10.90
N PHE A 3 -9.21 -33.97 9.61
CA PHE A 3 -8.66 -33.00 8.66
C PHE A 3 -9.76 -31.99 8.29
N TRP A 4 -9.61 -30.73 8.71
CA TRP A 4 -10.49 -29.63 8.29
C TRP A 4 -10.17 -29.21 6.85
N PRO A 5 -11.15 -29.08 5.95
CA PRO A 5 -10.89 -28.59 4.60
C PRO A 5 -10.78 -27.06 4.61
N THR A 6 -9.56 -26.56 4.78
CA THR A 6 -9.22 -25.16 4.47
C THR A 6 -9.03 -24.99 2.97
N LYS A 7 -10.00 -24.34 2.30
CA LYS A 7 -9.87 -23.43 1.14
C LYS A 7 -11.22 -23.34 0.42
N TYR A 8 -11.96 -22.28 0.70
CA TYR A 8 -13.10 -21.88 -0.12
C TYR A 8 -12.60 -20.87 -1.17
N ASP A 9 -12.55 -21.31 -2.43
CA ASP A 9 -12.14 -20.50 -3.59
C ASP A 9 -13.40 -19.83 -4.18
N ASP A 10 -13.57 -18.54 -3.89
CA ASP A 10 -14.78 -17.77 -4.24
C ASP A 10 -14.74 -17.22 -5.70
N SER A 11 -13.81 -17.69 -6.52
CA SER A 11 -13.54 -17.12 -7.85
C SER A 11 -14.40 -17.66 -9.01
N ARG A 12 -15.35 -18.58 -8.78
CA ARG A 12 -16.05 -19.31 -9.88
C ARG A 12 -17.57 -19.20 -9.99
N ARG A 13 -18.27 -18.31 -9.30
CA ARG A 13 -19.72 -18.09 -9.53
C ARG A 13 -20.11 -16.64 -9.87
N ARG A 14 -19.72 -16.18 -11.07
CA ARG A 14 -20.47 -15.16 -11.81
C ARG A 14 -20.56 -15.51 -13.29
N ARG A 15 -21.48 -16.41 -13.62
CA ARG A 15 -22.15 -16.46 -14.92
C ARG A 15 -23.62 -16.80 -14.66
N THR A 16 -24.45 -15.78 -14.55
CA THR A 16 -25.91 -15.89 -14.66
C THR A 16 -26.32 -15.41 -16.06
N PRO A 17 -27.16 -16.14 -16.81
CA PRO A 17 -27.66 -15.71 -18.10
C PRO A 17 -28.75 -14.61 -17.94
N PRO A 18 -29.01 -13.78 -18.96
CA PRO A 18 -29.96 -12.69 -18.83
C PRO A 18 -31.40 -13.21 -18.93
N VAL A 19 -32.25 -12.80 -17.98
CA VAL A 19 -33.72 -12.89 -18.08
C VAL A 19 -34.23 -11.50 -18.51
N PRO A 20 -35.12 -11.40 -19.52
CA PRO A 20 -35.61 -10.12 -20.00
C PRO A 20 -36.88 -9.72 -19.24
N THR A 21 -36.99 -8.48 -18.75
CA THR A 21 -38.31 -7.86 -18.60
C THR A 21 -38.27 -6.33 -18.49
N GLN A 22 -39.10 -5.73 -19.35
CA GLN A 22 -39.94 -4.55 -19.17
C GLN A 22 -39.32 -3.15 -19.06
N THR A 23 -39.50 -2.43 -20.16
CA THR A 23 -39.45 -0.98 -20.32
C THR A 23 -40.42 -0.27 -19.38
N LEU A 24 -39.88 0.39 -18.36
CA LEU A 24 -40.54 1.50 -17.67
C LEU A 24 -39.97 2.83 -18.17
N VAL A 25 -40.89 3.75 -18.45
CA VAL A 25 -40.71 5.05 -19.08
C VAL A 25 -39.69 5.90 -18.32
N ARG A 26 -38.62 6.32 -19.04
CA ARG A 26 -37.56 7.22 -18.56
C ARG A 26 -38.03 8.67 -18.54
N THR A 27 -38.08 9.29 -17.37
CA THR A 27 -37.84 10.74 -17.23
C THR A 27 -36.34 11.03 -17.36
N PRO A 28 -35.92 12.07 -18.12
CA PRO A 28 -34.51 12.37 -18.30
C PRO A 28 -33.91 12.96 -17.00
N PRO A 29 -32.76 12.45 -16.52
CA PRO A 29 -32.03 13.08 -15.43
C PRO A 29 -31.35 14.38 -15.89
N PRO A 30 -31.09 15.33 -14.98
CA PRO A 30 -30.35 16.55 -15.29
C PRO A 30 -28.93 16.24 -15.75
N SER A 31 -28.44 17.07 -16.68
CA SER A 31 -27.14 16.93 -17.34
C SER A 31 -25.99 16.74 -16.35
N PRO A 32 -25.11 15.73 -16.55
CA PRO A 32 -23.97 15.51 -15.67
C PRO A 32 -22.94 16.63 -15.84
N GLN A 33 -22.62 17.30 -14.73
CA GLN A 33 -21.36 18.04 -14.63
C GLN A 33 -20.19 17.09 -14.95
N PRO A 34 -19.17 17.54 -15.69
CA PRO A 34 -18.02 16.70 -16.01
C PRO A 34 -17.35 16.27 -14.71
N ALA A 35 -17.35 14.96 -14.46
CA ALA A 35 -16.61 14.37 -13.36
C ALA A 35 -15.13 14.74 -13.51
N PRO A 36 -14.43 15.16 -12.45
CA PRO A 36 -12.98 15.27 -12.48
C PRO A 36 -12.41 13.90 -12.90
N ALA A 37 -11.51 13.93 -13.88
CA ALA A 37 -10.93 12.75 -14.49
C ALA A 37 -10.34 11.84 -13.40
N ALA A 38 -10.66 10.55 -13.46
CA ALA A 38 -9.94 9.55 -12.70
C ALA A 38 -8.43 9.69 -12.98
N PRO A 39 -7.56 9.44 -12.00
CA PRO A 39 -6.12 9.42 -12.26
C PRO A 39 -5.85 8.47 -13.44
N PRO A 40 -5.00 8.89 -14.41
CA PRO A 40 -4.77 8.10 -15.61
C PRO A 40 -4.32 6.69 -15.22
N ALA A 41 -4.96 5.69 -15.82
CA ALA A 41 -4.46 4.32 -15.74
C ALA A 41 -2.98 4.31 -16.18
N PRO A 42 -2.12 3.47 -15.57
CA PRO A 42 -0.71 3.41 -15.96
C PRO A 42 -0.63 3.16 -17.46
N ASP A 43 0.05 4.06 -18.18
CA ASP A 43 0.33 3.90 -19.60
C ASP A 43 1.10 2.58 -19.77
N GLY A 44 0.49 1.60 -20.46
CA GLY A 44 1.12 0.30 -20.75
C GLY A 44 2.29 0.37 -21.74
N LEU A 45 2.74 1.58 -22.09
CA LEU A 45 3.88 1.80 -22.96
C LEU A 45 5.17 1.64 -22.15
N PRO A 46 6.22 1.02 -22.72
CA PRO A 46 7.51 0.93 -22.05
C PRO A 46 8.09 2.33 -21.81
N PRO A 47 8.83 2.55 -20.71
CA PRO A 47 9.50 3.82 -20.48
C PRO A 47 10.52 4.06 -21.60
N ARG A 48 10.69 5.30 -22.02
CA ARG A 48 11.73 5.65 -23.00
C ARG A 48 13.12 5.52 -22.36
N GLY A 49 14.16 5.49 -23.20
CA GLY A 49 15.55 5.57 -22.73
C GLY A 49 16.09 4.31 -22.01
N ILE A 50 15.50 3.12 -22.22
CA ILE A 50 15.89 1.89 -21.48
C ILE A 50 17.35 1.50 -21.78
N ALA A 51 17.75 1.57 -23.05
CA ALA A 51 19.11 1.20 -23.47
C ALA A 51 20.14 2.16 -22.86
N GLU A 52 19.83 3.46 -22.89
CA GLU A 52 20.61 4.55 -22.33
C GLU A 52 20.71 4.42 -20.80
N ALA A 53 19.61 4.09 -20.13
CA ALA A 53 19.57 3.87 -18.68
C ALA A 53 20.46 2.70 -18.23
N ARG A 54 20.37 1.54 -18.91
CA ARG A 54 21.25 0.39 -18.65
C ARG A 54 22.73 0.74 -18.88
N THR A 55 23.00 1.47 -19.95
CA THR A 55 24.36 1.88 -20.34
C THR A 55 24.93 2.88 -19.33
N ALA A 56 24.14 3.86 -18.90
CA ALA A 56 24.54 4.84 -17.90
C ALA A 56 24.87 4.21 -16.54
N LEU A 57 24.07 3.23 -16.09
CA LEU A 57 24.35 2.50 -14.85
C LEU A 57 25.69 1.75 -14.94
N ARG A 58 25.91 1.00 -16.02
CA ARG A 58 27.18 0.29 -16.25
C ARG A 58 28.35 1.25 -16.38
N LEU A 59 28.18 2.37 -17.07
CA LEU A 59 29.20 3.41 -17.20
C LEU A 59 29.58 3.99 -15.84
N ALA A 60 28.60 4.33 -15.00
CA ALA A 60 28.87 4.82 -13.65
C ALA A 60 29.66 3.81 -12.80
N GLN A 61 29.33 2.51 -12.92
CA GLN A 61 30.08 1.43 -12.27
C GLN A 61 31.51 1.32 -12.83
N PHE A 62 31.70 1.41 -14.14
CA PHE A 62 33.03 1.45 -14.76
C PHE A 62 33.82 2.70 -14.35
N LEU A 63 33.20 3.81 -14.00
CA LEU A 63 33.93 5.00 -13.58
C LEU A 63 34.23 5.03 -12.06
N ARG A 64 33.60 4.19 -11.23
CA ARG A 64 33.73 4.23 -9.76
C ARG A 64 35.11 3.81 -9.20
N GLY A 65 35.93 3.10 -9.97
CA GLY A 65 37.23 2.56 -9.51
C GLY A 65 38.45 3.08 -10.27
N THR A 66 39.61 2.45 -10.04
CA THR A 66 40.87 2.79 -10.72
C THR A 66 40.70 2.65 -12.23
N ILE A 67 41.07 3.71 -12.95
CA ILE A 67 41.01 3.77 -14.41
C ILE A 67 42.27 3.14 -14.99
N THR A 68 42.10 2.08 -15.77
CA THR A 68 43.18 1.37 -16.48
C THR A 68 42.93 1.42 -17.98
N PRO A 69 43.96 1.21 -18.83
CA PRO A 69 43.78 1.18 -20.28
C PRO A 69 42.68 0.20 -20.74
N LEU A 70 42.70 -1.03 -20.22
CA LEU A 70 41.68 -2.06 -20.50
C LEU A 70 40.27 -1.61 -20.15
N ARG A 71 40.11 -0.90 -19.02
CA ARG A 71 38.82 -0.35 -18.60
C ARG A 71 38.37 0.80 -19.49
N GLY A 72 39.31 1.57 -20.03
CA GLY A 72 39.03 2.57 -21.06
C GLY A 72 38.47 1.95 -22.33
N ASP A 73 39.06 0.85 -22.81
CA ASP A 73 38.54 0.13 -23.99
C ASP A 73 37.11 -0.36 -23.75
N ALA A 74 36.85 -0.97 -22.60
CA ALA A 74 35.51 -1.42 -22.22
C ALA A 74 34.49 -0.26 -22.13
N VAL A 75 34.91 0.92 -21.67
CA VAL A 75 34.06 2.12 -21.64
C VAL A 75 33.73 2.60 -23.06
N LEU A 76 34.71 2.62 -23.97
CA LEU A 76 34.47 3.02 -25.36
C LEU A 76 33.58 2.01 -26.10
N GLU A 77 33.81 0.72 -25.90
CA GLU A 77 32.98 -0.35 -26.46
C GLU A 77 31.53 -0.25 -25.98
N LEU A 78 31.33 0.01 -24.68
CA LEU A 78 30.00 0.21 -24.09
C LEU A 78 29.24 1.39 -24.73
N LEU A 79 29.96 2.44 -25.16
CA LEU A 79 29.38 3.69 -25.68
C LEU A 79 29.21 3.71 -27.20
N GLU A 80 29.88 2.81 -27.94
CA GLU A 80 29.80 2.77 -29.40
C GLU A 80 28.36 2.70 -29.95
N PRO A 81 27.41 1.93 -29.36
CA PRO A 81 26.02 1.90 -29.84
C PRO A 81 25.28 3.23 -29.72
N HIS A 82 25.71 4.10 -28.80
CA HIS A 82 25.07 5.39 -28.48
C HIS A 82 25.76 6.57 -29.14
N ARG A 83 26.80 6.32 -29.95
CA ARG A 83 27.59 7.35 -30.59
C ARG A 83 26.78 8.07 -31.68
N PRO A 84 26.63 9.40 -31.61
CA PRO A 84 26.03 10.15 -32.71
C PRO A 84 26.91 10.05 -33.96
N ARG A 85 26.28 9.94 -35.15
CA ARG A 85 26.99 9.77 -36.43
C ARG A 85 28.03 10.85 -36.74
N LEU A 86 27.84 12.05 -36.19
CA LEU A 86 28.72 13.22 -36.39
C LEU A 86 29.89 13.30 -35.40
N VAL A 87 29.92 12.45 -34.36
CA VAL A 87 31.02 12.41 -33.39
C VAL A 87 32.09 11.44 -33.94
N PRO A 88 33.37 11.82 -34.04
CA PRO A 88 34.45 10.92 -34.44
C PRO A 88 34.55 9.69 -33.53
N LYS A 89 35.09 8.58 -34.02
CA LYS A 89 35.26 7.38 -33.19
C LYS A 89 36.25 7.71 -32.08
N PRO A 90 35.86 7.66 -30.80
CA PRO A 90 36.78 7.94 -29.72
C PRO A 90 37.89 6.88 -29.69
N VAL A 91 39.14 7.32 -29.62
CA VAL A 91 40.32 6.46 -29.47
C VAL A 91 40.72 6.47 -28.01
N ASN A 92 41.05 5.31 -27.44
CA ASN A 92 41.47 5.20 -26.05
C ASN A 92 42.78 5.98 -25.82
N PRO A 93 42.78 7.06 -25.01
CA PRO A 93 43.99 7.84 -24.76
C PRO A 93 44.86 7.25 -23.63
N LEU A 94 44.35 6.27 -22.89
CA LEU A 94 44.98 5.75 -21.67
C LEU A 94 46.29 4.97 -21.89
N PRO A 95 46.51 4.23 -23.01
CA PRO A 95 47.79 3.55 -23.24
C PRO A 95 48.99 4.51 -23.24
N GLY A 96 48.83 5.72 -23.78
CA GLY A 96 49.86 6.77 -23.78
C GLY A 96 50.02 7.51 -22.44
N LEU A 97 49.19 7.19 -21.45
CA LEU A 97 49.18 7.82 -20.12
C LEU A 97 49.46 6.81 -19.00
N ALA A 98 50.01 5.64 -19.33
CA ALA A 98 50.38 4.63 -18.34
C ALA A 98 51.33 5.22 -17.29
N GLY A 99 51.02 5.00 -16.00
CA GLY A 99 51.78 5.53 -14.87
C GLY A 99 51.45 6.97 -14.45
N GLN A 100 50.54 7.66 -15.13
CA GLN A 100 50.02 8.97 -14.69
C GLN A 100 49.09 8.83 -13.47
N PRO A 101 48.89 9.91 -12.68
CA PRO A 101 47.94 9.89 -11.59
C PRO A 101 46.50 9.60 -12.08
N PRO A 102 45.68 8.90 -11.27
CA PRO A 102 44.37 8.41 -11.69
C PRO A 102 43.40 9.53 -12.11
N GLY A 103 43.54 10.73 -11.53
CA GLY A 103 42.74 11.90 -11.92
C GLY A 103 42.99 12.33 -13.38
N ARG A 104 44.24 12.35 -13.83
CA ARG A 104 44.59 12.70 -15.22
C ARG A 104 44.12 11.64 -16.20
N MET A 105 44.25 10.37 -15.84
CA MET A 105 43.75 9.26 -16.66
C MET A 105 42.23 9.36 -16.85
N LEU A 106 41.50 9.61 -15.76
CA LEU A 106 40.06 9.81 -15.81
C LEU A 106 39.67 11.00 -16.69
N GLU A 107 40.31 12.16 -16.52
CA GLU A 107 40.04 13.35 -17.34
C GLU A 107 40.28 13.10 -18.83
N ALA A 108 41.36 12.40 -19.16
CA ALA A 108 41.67 12.02 -20.54
C ALA A 108 40.60 11.10 -21.12
N LEU A 109 40.08 10.15 -20.34
CA LEU A 109 38.98 9.25 -20.76
C LEU A 109 37.64 9.99 -20.91
N LEU A 110 37.36 10.97 -20.04
CA LEU A 110 36.08 11.71 -20.05
C LEU A 110 35.95 12.65 -21.25
N ARG A 111 37.05 13.25 -21.73
CA ARG A 111 37.04 14.19 -22.87
C ARG A 111 36.40 13.60 -24.15
N PRO A 112 36.80 12.42 -24.66
CA PRO A 112 36.22 11.87 -25.89
C PRO A 112 34.79 11.35 -25.72
N ILE A 113 34.38 10.97 -24.51
CA ILE A 113 33.04 10.40 -24.26
C ILE A 113 32.02 11.44 -23.79
N GLY A 114 32.48 12.63 -23.40
CA GLY A 114 31.66 13.63 -22.72
C GLY A 114 30.39 13.99 -23.48
N GLN A 115 30.50 14.19 -24.80
CA GLN A 115 29.35 14.53 -25.64
C GLN A 115 28.31 13.39 -25.72
N ILE A 116 28.75 12.13 -25.78
CA ILE A 116 27.83 10.97 -25.78
C ILE A 116 27.09 10.91 -24.44
N VAL A 117 27.80 11.16 -23.33
CA VAL A 117 27.20 11.18 -21.99
C VAL A 117 26.18 12.31 -21.86
N THR A 118 26.52 13.54 -22.27
CA THR A 118 25.66 14.71 -22.08
C THR A 118 24.49 14.78 -23.05
N ASP A 119 24.68 14.36 -24.30
CA ASP A 119 23.71 14.61 -25.37
C ASP A 119 22.82 13.39 -25.65
N VAL A 120 23.23 12.20 -25.20
CA VAL A 120 22.50 10.94 -25.45
C VAL A 120 22.12 10.24 -24.15
N LEU A 121 23.10 9.87 -23.33
CA LEU A 121 22.83 9.05 -22.14
C LEU A 121 22.03 9.77 -21.06
N LEU A 122 22.47 10.97 -20.64
CA LEU A 122 21.78 11.72 -19.58
C LEU A 122 20.34 12.12 -19.96
N PRO A 123 20.04 12.55 -21.20
CA PRO A 123 18.66 12.72 -21.67
C PRO A 123 17.84 11.43 -21.62
N GLY A 124 18.41 10.29 -22.06
CA GLY A 124 17.74 9.00 -22.01
C GLY A 124 17.41 8.55 -20.58
N VAL A 125 18.35 8.71 -19.65
CA VAL A 125 18.15 8.44 -18.22
C VAL A 125 17.07 9.36 -17.63
N ARG A 126 17.09 10.65 -17.96
CA ARG A 126 16.06 11.62 -17.55
C ARG A 126 14.67 11.14 -17.99
N ASP A 127 14.51 10.82 -19.26
CA ASP A 127 13.21 10.42 -19.80
C ASP A 127 12.75 9.09 -19.20
N HIS A 128 13.67 8.15 -18.97
CA HIS A 128 13.38 6.90 -18.29
C HIS A 128 12.88 7.10 -16.85
N LEU A 129 13.57 7.93 -16.07
CA LEU A 129 13.19 8.23 -14.69
C LEU A 129 11.85 8.97 -14.62
N ILE A 130 11.63 9.95 -15.49
CA ILE A 130 10.35 10.68 -15.55
C ILE A 130 9.22 9.73 -15.96
N ASP A 131 9.39 8.93 -17.01
CA ASP A 131 8.35 8.00 -17.46
C ASP A 131 8.00 6.97 -16.36
N ARG A 132 8.97 6.51 -15.56
CA ARG A 132 8.70 5.56 -14.48
C ARG A 132 8.09 6.19 -13.24
N LEU A 133 8.64 7.32 -12.79
CA LEU A 133 8.30 7.91 -11.48
C LEU A 133 7.09 8.85 -11.54
N VAL A 134 6.89 9.49 -12.69
CA VAL A 134 5.81 10.47 -12.90
C VAL A 134 4.67 9.81 -13.66
N THR A 135 4.92 9.30 -14.87
CA THR A 135 3.82 8.76 -15.70
C THR A 135 3.42 7.33 -15.33
N GLY A 136 4.23 6.64 -14.51
CA GLY A 136 3.94 5.28 -14.04
C GLY A 136 4.07 4.21 -15.13
N ARG A 137 4.80 4.51 -16.20
CA ARG A 137 5.09 3.54 -17.27
C ARG A 137 5.98 2.43 -16.74
N THR A 138 5.59 1.19 -17.01
CA THR A 138 6.33 0.00 -16.60
C THR A 138 6.48 -0.93 -17.78
N ALA A 139 7.65 -1.53 -17.95
CA ALA A 139 7.82 -2.67 -18.84
C ALA A 139 7.64 -3.95 -18.00
N HIS A 140 7.06 -4.99 -18.58
CA HIS A 140 6.97 -6.33 -17.96
C HIS A 140 8.32 -7.07 -17.93
N GLU A 141 9.43 -6.38 -18.21
CA GLU A 141 10.77 -6.97 -18.15
C GLU A 141 11.27 -6.98 -16.70
N GLU A 142 11.54 -8.18 -16.17
CA GLU A 142 12.13 -8.42 -14.84
C GLU A 142 13.53 -7.79 -14.66
N SER A 143 14.12 -7.20 -15.71
CA SER A 143 15.52 -6.72 -15.74
C SER A 143 15.68 -5.20 -15.81
N LEU A 144 14.63 -4.42 -15.52
CA LEU A 144 14.77 -2.96 -15.47
C LEU A 144 15.70 -2.55 -14.32
N PRO A 145 16.68 -1.66 -14.57
CA PRO A 145 17.53 -1.14 -13.50
C PRO A 145 16.69 -0.40 -12.44
N SER A 146 17.10 -0.47 -11.17
CA SER A 146 16.42 0.25 -10.08
C SER A 146 16.42 1.76 -10.35
N ALA A 147 15.31 2.44 -10.03
CA ALA A 147 15.21 3.89 -10.17
C ALA A 147 16.21 4.62 -9.27
N ILE A 148 16.51 4.05 -8.10
CA ILE A 148 17.49 4.59 -7.15
C ILE A 148 18.90 4.45 -7.72
N ASP A 149 19.27 3.26 -8.21
CA ASP A 149 20.58 3.02 -8.82
C ASP A 149 20.82 3.93 -10.03
N LEU A 150 19.78 4.16 -10.84
CA LEU A 150 19.84 5.10 -11.96
C LEU A 150 20.02 6.55 -11.52
N ALA A 151 19.35 6.96 -10.44
CA ALA A 151 19.50 8.28 -9.87
C ALA A 151 20.93 8.51 -9.33
N GLU A 152 21.47 7.53 -8.61
CA GLU A 152 22.87 7.55 -8.17
C GLU A 152 23.84 7.60 -9.35
N ALA A 153 23.62 6.78 -10.37
CA ALA A 153 24.43 6.76 -11.58
C ALA A 153 24.38 8.12 -12.30
N MET A 154 23.19 8.71 -12.44
CA MET A 154 23.01 10.03 -13.05
C MET A 154 23.79 11.11 -12.29
N ARG A 155 23.67 11.15 -10.96
CA ARG A 155 24.40 12.11 -10.12
C ARG A 155 25.91 11.90 -10.21
N ALA A 156 26.36 10.64 -10.17
CA ALA A 156 27.77 10.31 -10.31
C ALA A 156 28.33 10.78 -11.66
N LEU A 157 27.62 10.51 -12.76
CA LEU A 157 28.03 10.93 -14.11
C LEU A 157 28.09 12.46 -14.23
N VAL A 158 27.07 13.18 -13.75
CA VAL A 158 27.07 14.66 -13.73
C VAL A 158 28.25 15.18 -12.91
N GLY A 159 28.55 14.56 -11.76
CA GLY A 159 29.71 14.90 -10.93
C GLY A 159 31.04 14.70 -11.66
N ARG A 160 31.20 13.57 -12.37
CA ARG A 160 32.39 13.28 -13.19
C ARG A 160 32.54 14.23 -14.37
N MET A 161 31.43 14.65 -14.97
CA MET A 161 31.39 15.65 -16.03
C MET A 161 31.53 17.09 -15.52
N ARG A 162 31.94 17.30 -14.26
CA ARG A 162 32.09 18.62 -13.62
C ARG A 162 30.84 19.51 -13.75
N GLY A 163 29.65 18.90 -13.67
CA GLY A 163 28.37 19.57 -13.84
C GLY A 163 27.80 19.56 -15.25
N GLY A 164 28.51 19.02 -16.24
CA GLY A 164 27.97 18.76 -17.57
C GLY A 164 26.71 17.91 -17.50
N GLY A 165 25.61 18.40 -18.07
CA GLY A 165 24.30 17.74 -18.01
C GLY A 165 23.49 17.95 -16.72
N LYS A 166 23.89 18.87 -15.83
CA LYS A 166 23.11 19.23 -14.61
C LYS A 166 21.65 19.59 -14.90
N GLY A 167 21.37 20.18 -16.07
CA GLY A 167 20.00 20.50 -16.51
C GLY A 167 19.08 19.27 -16.59
N HIS A 168 19.61 18.10 -16.98
CA HIS A 168 18.82 16.86 -17.01
C HIS A 168 18.48 16.39 -15.60
N LEU A 169 19.43 16.48 -14.67
CA LEU A 169 19.21 16.12 -13.26
C LEU A 169 18.15 17.03 -12.63
N GLN A 170 18.23 18.35 -12.88
CA GLN A 170 17.23 19.30 -12.39
C GLN A 170 15.86 19.07 -13.02
N ALA A 171 15.80 18.65 -14.29
CA ALA A 171 14.53 18.30 -14.93
C ALA A 171 13.84 17.10 -14.27
N VAL A 172 14.59 16.06 -13.86
CA VAL A 172 14.02 14.93 -13.11
C VAL A 172 13.51 15.39 -11.74
N ILE A 173 14.30 16.18 -11.01
CA ILE A 173 13.92 16.72 -9.70
C ILE A 173 12.61 17.53 -9.81
N GLY A 174 12.56 18.50 -10.72
CA GLY A 174 11.40 19.37 -10.90
C GLY A 174 10.15 18.62 -11.38
N ALA A 175 10.31 17.57 -12.19
CA ALA A 175 9.21 16.72 -12.61
C ALA A 175 8.63 15.91 -11.44
N ILE A 176 9.49 15.31 -10.60
CA ILE A 176 9.06 14.58 -9.40
C ILE A 176 8.34 15.51 -8.42
N GLU A 177 8.91 16.69 -8.16
CA GLU A 177 8.36 17.69 -7.25
C GLU A 177 6.96 18.17 -7.71
N THR A 178 6.85 18.53 -8.99
CA THR A 178 5.60 19.01 -9.57
C THR A 178 4.52 17.93 -9.52
N ASP A 179 4.87 16.70 -9.90
CA ASP A 179 3.92 15.58 -9.90
C ASP A 179 3.53 15.15 -8.47
N ALA A 180 4.45 15.18 -7.51
CA ALA A 180 4.14 14.93 -6.12
C ALA A 180 3.12 15.93 -5.58
N ARG A 181 3.31 17.24 -5.82
CA ARG A 181 2.30 18.25 -5.44
C ARG A 181 0.96 18.00 -6.12
N ALA A 182 0.96 17.75 -7.43
CA ALA A 182 -0.27 17.50 -8.19
C ALA A 182 -1.02 16.25 -7.67
N THR A 183 -0.30 15.16 -7.39
CA THR A 183 -0.86 13.92 -6.87
C THR A 183 -1.45 14.10 -5.48
N ALA A 184 -0.70 14.74 -4.56
CA ALA A 184 -1.19 14.99 -3.20
C ALA A 184 -2.43 15.90 -3.22
N ASP A 185 -2.43 16.96 -4.02
CA ASP A 185 -3.58 17.85 -4.14
C ASP A 185 -4.80 17.16 -4.77
N ALA A 186 -4.61 16.32 -5.79
CA ALA A 186 -5.69 15.57 -6.40
C ALA A 186 -6.35 14.61 -5.40
N LEU A 187 -5.53 13.85 -4.66
CA LEU A 187 -6.03 12.87 -3.69
C LEU A 187 -6.66 13.53 -2.46
N THR A 188 -6.09 14.63 -1.95
CA THR A 188 -6.63 15.32 -0.77
C THR A 188 -7.90 16.13 -1.06
N LYS A 189 -8.16 16.48 -2.33
CA LYS A 189 -9.40 17.15 -2.77
C LYS A 189 -10.55 16.18 -3.05
N ASP A 190 -10.30 14.88 -3.16
CA ASP A 190 -11.36 13.91 -3.43
C ASP A 190 -12.25 13.69 -2.19
N ARG A 191 -13.45 14.25 -2.21
CA ARG A 191 -14.41 14.15 -1.09
C ARG A 191 -15.32 12.93 -1.19
N ARG A 192 -15.21 12.10 -2.23
CA ARG A 192 -16.10 10.95 -2.43
C ARG A 192 -15.90 9.91 -1.32
N PRO A 193 -16.97 9.31 -0.77
CA PRO A 193 -16.85 8.26 0.25
C PRO A 193 -15.87 7.17 -0.15
N ILE A 194 -15.17 6.56 0.82
CA ILE A 194 -14.26 5.46 0.55
C ILE A 194 -15.05 4.30 -0.06
N ASP A 195 -14.61 3.91 -1.25
CA ASP A 195 -15.10 2.75 -1.99
C ASP A 195 -14.13 1.56 -1.85
N VAL A 196 -14.51 0.45 -2.48
CA VAL A 196 -13.65 -0.73 -2.57
C VAL A 196 -12.37 -0.38 -3.35
N GLY A 197 -11.21 -0.63 -2.74
CA GLY A 197 -9.89 -0.27 -3.25
C GLY A 197 -9.45 1.18 -2.96
N GLY A 198 -10.29 1.99 -2.29
CA GLY A 198 -9.96 3.38 -1.95
C GLY A 198 -8.73 3.54 -1.07
N ILE A 199 -8.62 2.75 0.00
CA ILE A 199 -7.47 2.75 0.91
C ILE A 199 -6.21 2.23 0.20
N ASP A 200 -6.32 1.15 -0.58
CA ASP A 200 -5.18 0.59 -1.33
C ASP A 200 -4.66 1.57 -2.39
N ARG A 201 -5.52 2.42 -2.95
CA ARG A 201 -5.08 3.52 -3.84
C ARG A 201 -4.26 4.55 -3.07
N LEU A 202 -4.68 4.93 -1.88
CA LEU A 202 -3.95 5.87 -1.01
C LEU A 202 -2.62 5.27 -0.54
N ALA A 203 -2.62 4.01 -0.09
CA ALA A 203 -1.42 3.29 0.31
C ALA A 203 -0.40 3.17 -0.85
N ARG A 204 -0.87 2.78 -2.06
CA ARG A 204 -0.01 2.75 -3.25
C ARG A 204 0.54 4.12 -3.63
N ALA A 205 -0.24 5.19 -3.43
CA ALA A 205 0.25 6.54 -3.64
C ALA A 205 1.38 6.86 -2.65
N LEU A 206 1.22 6.58 -1.35
CA LEU A 206 2.28 6.78 -0.35
C LEU A 206 3.56 5.98 -0.68
N LEU A 207 3.43 4.73 -1.13
CA LEU A 207 4.58 3.95 -1.59
C LEU A 207 5.30 4.61 -2.80
N ARG A 208 4.56 5.26 -3.70
CA ARG A 208 5.18 6.04 -4.80
C ARG A 208 5.90 7.27 -4.26
N PHE A 209 5.36 7.95 -3.26
CA PHE A 209 6.05 9.07 -2.59
C PHE A 209 7.35 8.61 -1.94
N GLU A 210 7.37 7.42 -1.33
CA GLU A 210 8.57 6.84 -0.74
C GLU A 210 9.66 6.57 -1.79
N VAL A 211 9.30 5.99 -2.94
CA VAL A 211 10.25 5.80 -4.06
C VAL A 211 10.78 7.15 -4.57
N ARG A 212 9.91 8.17 -4.67
CA ARG A 212 10.30 9.53 -5.09
C ARG A 212 11.24 10.18 -4.08
N ARG A 213 11.01 9.99 -2.78
CA ARG A 213 11.89 10.44 -1.69
C ARG A 213 13.29 9.85 -1.85
N MET A 214 13.40 8.52 -1.94
CA MET A 214 14.68 7.83 -2.11
C MET A 214 15.42 8.27 -3.38
N VAL A 215 14.70 8.46 -4.50
CA VAL A 215 15.30 8.97 -5.74
C VAL A 215 15.79 10.41 -5.58
N LEU A 216 15.01 11.29 -4.94
CA LEU A 216 15.43 12.67 -4.69
C LEU A 216 16.64 12.73 -3.75
N GLU A 217 16.72 11.87 -2.74
CA GLU A 217 17.91 11.73 -1.89
C GLU A 217 19.14 11.34 -2.72
N ALA A 218 19.02 10.31 -3.57
CA ALA A 218 20.07 9.88 -4.47
C ALA A 218 20.51 11.00 -5.42
N LEU A 219 19.58 11.78 -5.99
CA LEU A 219 19.87 12.93 -6.87
C LEU A 219 20.43 14.15 -6.13
N GLY A 220 20.22 14.27 -4.81
CA GLY A 220 20.56 15.47 -4.04
C GLY A 220 19.52 16.59 -4.19
N GLY A 221 18.23 16.23 -4.10
CA GLY A 221 17.07 17.07 -4.40
C GLY A 221 16.84 18.29 -3.51
N GLY A 222 17.58 18.47 -2.41
CA GLY A 222 17.51 19.68 -1.58
C GLY A 222 16.09 20.02 -1.14
N SER A 223 15.59 21.20 -1.54
CA SER A 223 14.23 21.66 -1.22
C SER A 223 13.12 20.77 -1.79
N ALA A 224 13.30 20.21 -3.00
CA ALA A 224 12.31 19.33 -3.60
C ALA A 224 12.09 18.05 -2.77
N LEU A 225 13.14 17.55 -2.13
CA LEU A 225 13.03 16.42 -1.20
C LEU A 225 12.14 16.78 -0.01
N GLN A 226 12.35 17.94 0.60
CA GLN A 226 11.56 18.42 1.73
C GLN A 226 10.09 18.61 1.34
N ASP A 227 9.83 19.13 0.15
CA ASP A 227 8.49 19.27 -0.40
C ASP A 227 7.80 17.91 -0.58
N VAL A 228 8.48 16.90 -1.14
CA VAL A 228 7.92 15.54 -1.30
C VAL A 228 7.63 14.89 0.04
N VAL A 229 8.53 15.02 1.02
CA VAL A 229 8.32 14.53 2.40
C VAL A 229 7.09 15.19 3.02
N TYR A 230 6.98 16.52 2.91
CA TYR A 230 5.82 17.25 3.41
C TYR A 230 4.50 16.79 2.77
N GLN A 231 4.48 16.62 1.45
CA GLN A 231 3.28 16.15 0.74
C GLN A 231 2.92 14.69 1.09
N SER A 232 3.92 13.82 1.28
CA SER A 232 3.72 12.44 1.74
C SER A 232 3.03 12.42 3.10
N ARG A 233 3.56 13.19 4.06
CA ARG A 233 3.04 13.32 5.42
C ARG A 233 1.61 13.86 5.44
N ARG A 234 1.35 14.90 4.65
CA ARG A 234 -0.01 15.45 4.46
C ARG A 234 -0.97 14.40 3.93
N LEU A 235 -0.54 13.59 2.96
CA LEU A 235 -1.36 12.51 2.39
C LEU A 235 -1.59 11.37 3.38
N ALA A 236 -0.60 10.99 4.20
CA ALA A 236 -0.73 9.96 5.23
C ALA A 236 -1.77 10.37 6.29
N ARG A 237 -1.67 11.60 6.83
CA ARG A 237 -2.65 12.18 7.75
C ARG A 237 -4.05 12.18 7.15
N TYR A 238 -4.16 12.65 5.91
CA TYR A 238 -5.43 12.69 5.21
C TYR A 238 -6.02 11.28 5.06
N SER A 239 -5.19 10.29 4.72
CA SER A 239 -5.63 8.90 4.55
C SER A 239 -6.16 8.30 5.84
N LEU A 240 -5.46 8.52 6.97
CA LEU A 240 -5.96 8.13 8.30
C LEU A 240 -7.27 8.84 8.63
N HIS A 241 -7.36 10.15 8.39
CA HIS A 241 -8.59 10.90 8.63
C HIS A 241 -9.78 10.35 7.82
N ARG A 242 -9.58 10.02 6.54
CA ARG A 242 -10.63 9.41 5.71
C ARG A 242 -11.06 8.04 6.22
N ALA A 243 -10.11 7.22 6.68
CA ALA A 243 -10.41 5.94 7.28
C ALA A 243 -11.22 6.11 8.58
N THR A 244 -10.83 7.07 9.43
CA THR A 244 -11.55 7.45 10.65
C THR A 244 -12.98 7.89 10.34
N GLU A 245 -13.19 8.80 9.38
CA GLU A 245 -14.52 9.25 8.97
C GLU A 245 -15.43 8.10 8.51
N ALA A 246 -14.88 7.13 7.75
CA ALA A 246 -15.64 5.98 7.28
C ALA A 246 -16.07 5.05 8.42
N ILE A 247 -15.23 4.90 9.45
CA ILE A 247 -15.56 4.12 10.65
C ILE A 247 -16.55 4.87 11.52
N GLU A 248 -16.28 6.13 11.86
CA GLU A 248 -17.14 6.93 12.72
C GLU A 248 -18.52 7.12 12.10
N GLY A 249 -18.61 7.21 10.77
CA GLY A 249 -19.88 7.22 10.06
C GLY A 249 -20.77 6.02 10.41
N PHE A 250 -20.20 4.81 10.53
CA PHE A 250 -20.97 3.61 10.91
C PHE A 250 -21.29 3.57 12.41
N VAL A 251 -20.37 4.04 13.26
CA VAL A 251 -20.60 4.15 14.70
C VAL A 251 -21.77 5.10 15.00
N ALA A 252 -21.83 6.24 14.30
CA ALA A 252 -22.86 7.26 14.45
C ALA A 252 -24.19 6.84 13.79
N ASP A 253 -24.13 6.36 12.54
CA ASP A 253 -25.30 5.93 11.77
C ASP A 253 -25.08 4.49 11.29
N ARG A 254 -25.79 3.54 11.92
CA ARG A 254 -25.69 2.09 11.65
C ARG A 254 -26.36 1.68 10.34
N GLY A 255 -26.56 2.62 9.42
CA GLY A 255 -27.13 2.39 8.10
C GLY A 255 -26.22 1.55 7.18
N LEU A 256 -26.83 0.90 6.19
CA LEU A 256 -26.14 0.02 5.24
C LEU A 256 -25.02 0.73 4.45
N LYS A 257 -25.18 2.01 4.12
CA LYS A 257 -24.16 2.79 3.41
C LYS A 257 -22.90 2.98 4.26
N ALA A 258 -23.07 3.30 5.53
CA ALA A 258 -21.98 3.49 6.47
C ALA A 258 -21.30 2.16 6.82
N LEU A 259 -22.09 1.08 6.97
CA LEU A 259 -21.55 -0.28 7.09
C LEU A 259 -20.69 -0.65 5.88
N HIS A 260 -21.16 -0.35 4.66
CA HIS A 260 -20.38 -0.63 3.46
C HIS A 260 -19.05 0.13 3.43
N ALA A 261 -19.06 1.42 3.79
CA ALA A 261 -17.84 2.25 3.82
C ALA A 261 -16.83 1.76 4.88
N SER A 262 -17.29 1.45 6.09
CA SER A 262 -16.43 0.91 7.16
C SER A 262 -15.87 -0.47 6.77
N LEU A 263 -16.67 -1.33 6.14
CA LEU A 263 -16.22 -2.64 5.66
C LEU A 263 -15.23 -2.50 4.51
N ALA A 264 -15.49 -1.63 3.53
CA ALA A 264 -14.55 -1.37 2.43
C ALA A 264 -13.20 -0.88 2.96
N THR A 265 -13.22 -0.03 3.99
CA THR A 265 -12.01 0.48 4.66
C THR A 265 -11.24 -0.65 5.36
N LEU A 266 -11.90 -1.44 6.22
CA LEU A 266 -11.24 -2.51 6.98
C LEU A 266 -10.87 -3.74 6.15
N ALA A 267 -11.57 -4.02 5.05
CA ALA A 267 -11.19 -5.09 4.13
C ALA A 267 -9.80 -4.85 3.50
N GLN A 268 -9.32 -3.60 3.52
CA GLN A 268 -8.02 -3.18 2.99
C GLN A 268 -7.01 -2.95 4.13
N ALA A 269 -6.97 -3.89 5.09
CA ALA A 269 -6.16 -3.77 6.30
C ALA A 269 -4.66 -3.61 5.99
N ASP A 270 -4.12 -4.29 4.99
CA ASP A 270 -2.72 -4.13 4.56
C ASP A 270 -2.42 -2.70 4.08
N GLY A 271 -3.34 -2.10 3.33
CA GLY A 271 -3.25 -0.70 2.92
C GLY A 271 -3.27 0.25 4.12
N LEU A 272 -4.11 -0.02 5.13
CA LEU A 272 -4.13 0.74 6.38
C LEU A 272 -2.81 0.59 7.16
N ILE A 273 -2.22 -0.61 7.19
CA ILE A 273 -0.91 -0.85 7.82
C ILE A 273 0.16 0.01 7.13
N VAL A 274 0.21 0.03 5.80
CA VAL A 274 1.16 0.88 5.05
C VAL A 274 0.99 2.37 5.39
N ILE A 275 -0.26 2.85 5.43
CA ILE A 275 -0.55 4.24 5.81
C ILE A 275 -0.10 4.52 7.25
N ALA A 276 -0.37 3.60 8.17
CA ALA A 276 -0.03 3.72 9.57
C ALA A 276 1.49 3.71 9.80
N LEU A 277 2.21 2.80 9.16
CA LEU A 277 3.68 2.73 9.20
C LEU A 277 4.28 4.04 8.70
N ARG A 278 3.85 4.55 7.53
CA ARG A 278 4.38 5.82 7.03
C ARG A 278 4.12 6.97 8.00
N ASN A 279 2.95 7.02 8.64
CA ASN A 279 2.66 8.05 9.62
C ASN A 279 3.55 7.95 10.87
N LEU A 280 3.91 6.72 11.30
CA LEU A 280 4.83 6.52 12.42
C LEU A 280 6.26 6.88 12.05
N ASP A 281 6.71 6.54 10.83
CA ASP A 281 8.00 6.99 10.29
C ASP A 281 8.08 8.53 10.29
N ASP A 282 7.01 9.21 9.84
CA ASP A 282 6.94 10.68 9.82
C ASP A 282 7.08 11.30 11.24
N GLN A 283 6.56 10.62 12.27
CA GLN A 283 6.68 11.06 13.67
C GLN A 283 8.11 10.92 14.21
N GLU A 284 8.84 9.89 13.78
CA GLU A 284 10.22 9.66 14.17
C GLU A 284 11.18 10.62 13.45
N GLU A 285 10.99 10.77 12.14
CA GLU A 285 11.82 11.63 11.28
C GLU A 285 11.67 13.12 11.62
N THR A 286 10.44 13.57 11.92
CA THR A 286 10.14 14.98 12.15
C THR A 286 9.44 15.18 13.49
N LYS A 287 10.23 15.46 14.52
CA LYS A 287 9.73 15.93 15.82
C LYS A 287 9.11 17.32 15.65
N GLU A 288 7.85 17.37 15.21
CA GLU A 288 7.01 18.56 15.36
C GLU A 288 7.11 19.05 16.80
N GLU A 289 7.20 20.36 16.99
CA GLU A 289 7.31 20.96 18.31
C GLU A 289 6.12 20.52 19.17
N SER A 290 6.36 19.53 20.05
CA SER A 290 5.36 19.07 20.99
C SER A 290 5.32 20.06 22.14
N GLY A 291 4.27 20.87 22.19
CA GLY A 291 3.97 21.73 23.32
C GLY A 291 2.91 21.12 24.23
N PRO A 292 2.79 21.57 25.49
CA PRO A 292 1.69 21.17 26.38
C PRO A 292 0.30 21.56 25.86
N PHE A 293 0.22 22.39 24.81
CA PHE A 293 -1.02 22.90 24.24
C PHE A 293 -1.33 22.39 22.82
N VAL A 294 -0.37 21.76 22.13
CA VAL A 294 -0.52 21.35 20.74
C VAL A 294 0.03 19.93 20.55
N GLU A 295 -0.87 19.00 20.29
CA GLU A 295 -0.52 17.65 19.88
C GLU A 295 -0.03 17.66 18.42
N PRO A 296 1.12 17.05 18.11
CA PRO A 296 1.57 16.87 16.73
C PRO A 296 0.48 16.24 15.87
N ALA A 297 0.30 16.76 14.65
CA ALA A 297 -0.86 16.39 13.84
C ALA A 297 -0.82 14.92 13.37
N ASP A 298 0.38 14.32 13.23
CA ASP A 298 0.50 12.88 12.96
C ASP A 298 0.02 12.03 14.13
N ARG A 299 0.47 12.39 15.34
CA ARG A 299 0.09 11.68 16.56
C ARG A 299 -1.41 11.76 16.76
N LYS A 300 -1.98 12.95 16.55
CA LYS A 300 -3.43 13.15 16.57
C LYS A 300 -4.15 12.28 15.53
N ALA A 301 -3.69 12.24 14.28
CA ALA A 301 -4.31 11.43 13.25
C ALA A 301 -4.33 9.93 13.58
N MET A 302 -3.21 9.41 14.11
CA MET A 302 -3.12 8.02 14.59
C MET A 302 -4.02 7.77 15.79
N ASN A 303 -4.03 8.67 16.78
CA ASN A 303 -4.86 8.55 17.98
C ASN A 303 -6.36 8.63 17.67
N ASP A 304 -6.76 9.52 16.75
CA ASP A 304 -8.14 9.65 16.28
C ASP A 304 -8.59 8.35 15.60
N TRP A 305 -7.74 7.77 14.73
CA TRP A 305 -7.99 6.46 14.12
C TRP A 305 -8.14 5.35 15.16
N LEU A 306 -7.22 5.22 16.11
CA LEU A 306 -7.27 4.18 17.15
C LEU A 306 -8.49 4.34 18.06
N SER A 307 -8.86 5.58 18.38
CA SER A 307 -10.07 5.88 19.15
C SER A 307 -11.34 5.49 18.39
N ALA A 308 -11.39 5.76 17.08
CA ALA A 308 -12.50 5.33 16.23
C ALA A 308 -12.56 3.80 16.09
N ALA A 309 -11.41 3.14 15.91
CA ALA A 309 -11.30 1.68 15.87
C ALA A 309 -11.79 1.04 17.18
N TRP A 310 -11.50 1.65 18.32
CA TRP A 310 -11.99 1.21 19.62
C TRP A 310 -13.52 1.30 19.71
N ARG A 311 -14.10 2.47 19.40
CA ARG A 311 -15.57 2.67 19.39
C ARG A 311 -16.28 1.74 18.40
N LEU A 312 -15.64 1.49 17.26
CA LEU A 312 -16.11 0.51 16.30
C LEU A 312 -16.12 -0.88 16.93
N SER A 313 -15.02 -1.31 17.56
CA SER A 313 -14.96 -2.61 18.22
C SER A 313 -16.09 -2.79 19.23
N ASP A 314 -16.41 -1.75 20.02
CA ASP A 314 -17.53 -1.77 20.97
C ASP A 314 -18.87 -1.97 20.26
N THR A 315 -19.10 -1.20 19.20
CA THR A 315 -20.30 -1.29 18.39
C THR A 315 -20.44 -2.67 17.73
N LEU A 316 -19.35 -3.22 17.20
CA LEU A 316 -19.32 -4.55 16.58
C LEU A 316 -19.60 -5.64 17.61
N PHE A 317 -18.95 -5.60 18.78
CA PHE A 317 -19.18 -6.57 19.84
C PHE A 317 -20.60 -6.50 20.41
N ASP A 318 -21.19 -5.31 20.50
CA ASP A 318 -22.58 -5.16 20.93
C ASP A 318 -23.56 -5.81 19.93
N LEU A 319 -23.35 -5.59 18.62
CA LEU A 319 -24.20 -6.16 17.58
C LEU A 319 -24.03 -7.67 17.46
N VAL A 320 -22.78 -8.14 17.41
CA VAL A 320 -22.43 -9.57 17.36
C VAL A 320 -22.89 -10.26 18.64
N GLY A 321 -22.72 -9.64 19.81
CA GLY A 321 -23.15 -10.19 21.10
C GLY A 321 -24.66 -10.40 21.19
N ARG A 322 -25.46 -9.44 20.71
CA ARG A 322 -26.93 -9.61 20.63
C ARG A 322 -27.33 -10.74 19.68
N ALA A 323 -26.63 -10.89 18.56
CA ALA A 323 -26.86 -11.97 17.61
C ALA A 323 -26.42 -13.33 18.17
N ALA A 324 -25.28 -13.39 18.86
CA ALA A 324 -24.77 -14.58 19.55
C ALA A 324 -25.69 -15.02 20.70
N ALA A 325 -26.37 -14.08 21.36
CA ALA A 325 -27.37 -14.36 22.39
C ALA A 325 -28.72 -14.88 21.83
N GLY A 326 -28.84 -15.07 20.51
CA GLY A 326 -30.05 -15.60 19.86
C GLY A 326 -30.89 -14.57 19.11
N GLY A 327 -30.42 -13.33 18.94
CA GLY A 327 -31.13 -12.30 18.19
C GLY A 327 -31.24 -12.57 16.68
N ASP A 328 -32.22 -11.91 16.05
CA ASP A 328 -32.59 -12.06 14.63
C ASP A 328 -31.71 -11.28 13.64
N LEU A 329 -30.44 -11.04 13.97
CA LEU A 329 -29.51 -10.45 13.01
C LEU A 329 -29.41 -11.35 11.77
N ASP A 330 -29.28 -10.79 10.56
CA ASP A 330 -29.01 -11.57 9.36
C ASP A 330 -27.63 -12.24 9.43
N ASP A 331 -27.49 -13.47 8.93
CA ASP A 331 -26.24 -14.24 9.03
C ASP A 331 -25.12 -13.70 8.13
N LEU A 332 -25.46 -13.08 6.99
CA LEU A 332 -24.46 -12.38 6.15
C LEU A 332 -23.96 -11.13 6.86
N LEU A 333 -24.86 -10.41 7.53
CA LEU A 333 -24.49 -9.26 8.35
C LEU A 333 -23.61 -9.69 9.53
N PHE A 334 -23.95 -10.78 10.23
CA PHE A 334 -23.12 -11.35 11.29
C PHE A 334 -21.70 -11.68 10.78
N ALA A 335 -21.59 -12.38 9.65
CA ALA A 335 -20.30 -12.70 9.04
C ALA A 335 -19.50 -11.44 8.64
N ALA A 336 -20.18 -10.40 8.14
CA ALA A 336 -19.56 -9.13 7.78
C ALA A 336 -18.97 -8.40 9.00
N LEU A 337 -19.68 -8.39 10.13
CA LEU A 337 -19.19 -7.79 11.38
C LEU A 337 -17.99 -8.57 11.94
N LEU A 338 -18.02 -9.90 11.92
CA LEU A 338 -16.87 -10.73 12.31
C LEU A 338 -15.64 -10.49 11.41
N ARG A 339 -15.86 -10.29 10.10
CA ARG A 339 -14.77 -9.95 9.18
C ARG A 339 -14.14 -8.61 9.52
N GLN A 340 -14.92 -7.61 9.94
CA GLN A 340 -14.38 -6.33 10.42
C GLN A 340 -13.56 -6.50 11.69
N LEU A 341 -14.03 -7.31 12.66
CA LEU A 341 -13.24 -7.64 13.86
C LEU A 341 -11.92 -8.34 13.51
N ARG A 342 -11.95 -9.28 12.54
CA ARG A 342 -10.74 -9.93 12.04
C ARG A 342 -9.76 -8.92 11.44
N SER A 343 -10.24 -8.05 10.56
CA SER A 343 -9.42 -7.02 9.93
C SER A 343 -8.82 -6.04 10.94
N LEU A 344 -9.56 -5.67 11.98
CA LEU A 344 -9.04 -4.86 13.08
C LEU A 344 -7.95 -5.59 13.87
N HIS A 345 -8.14 -6.88 14.14
CA HIS A 345 -7.11 -7.70 14.78
C HIS A 345 -5.86 -7.82 13.91
N HIS A 346 -6.02 -8.10 12.61
CA HIS A 346 -4.93 -8.14 11.63
C HIS A 346 -4.11 -6.84 11.64
N PHE A 347 -4.79 -5.69 11.57
CA PHE A 347 -4.13 -4.40 11.68
C PHE A 347 -3.31 -4.26 12.98
N CYS A 348 -3.87 -4.65 14.13
CA CYS A 348 -3.17 -4.51 15.41
C CYS A 348 -2.03 -5.53 15.58
N ALA A 349 -2.16 -6.74 15.03
CA ALA A 349 -1.17 -7.80 15.11
C ALA A 349 0.05 -7.50 14.24
N ASP A 350 -0.18 -7.02 13.02
CA ASP A 350 0.86 -6.89 12.00
C ASP A 350 1.50 -5.48 11.95
N LEU A 351 0.94 -4.50 12.67
CA LEU A 351 1.56 -3.19 12.83
C LEU A 351 2.83 -3.29 13.70
N THR A 352 3.95 -3.53 13.03
CA THR A 352 5.27 -3.74 13.61
C THR A 352 6.13 -2.49 13.43
N HIS A 353 6.11 -1.61 14.43
CA HIS A 353 6.90 -0.38 14.45
C HIS A 353 7.37 -0.06 15.87
N ALA A 354 8.60 0.42 16.03
CA ALA A 354 9.18 0.70 17.36
C ALA A 354 8.41 1.79 18.12
N GLY A 355 7.95 2.81 17.41
CA GLY A 355 7.11 3.89 17.94
C GLY A 355 5.60 3.61 17.97
N ARG A 356 5.14 2.36 17.82
CA ARG A 356 3.69 2.08 17.80
C ARG A 356 3.03 2.44 19.14
N PRO A 357 1.84 3.06 19.14
CA PRO A 357 1.15 3.41 20.39
C PRO A 357 0.74 2.18 21.21
N ALA A 358 0.89 2.24 22.53
CA ALA A 358 0.45 1.15 23.43
C ALA A 358 -1.06 0.83 23.31
N ALA A 359 -1.86 1.80 22.85
CA ALA A 359 -3.28 1.60 22.57
C ALA A 359 -3.54 0.50 21.51
N VAL A 360 -2.59 0.24 20.60
CA VAL A 360 -2.67 -0.85 19.62
C VAL A 360 -2.62 -2.21 20.33
N ASP A 361 -1.68 -2.38 21.25
CA ASP A 361 -1.53 -3.63 22.02
C ASP A 361 -2.75 -3.85 22.92
N THR A 362 -3.24 -2.79 23.58
CA THR A 362 -4.46 -2.86 24.40
C THR A 362 -5.68 -3.22 23.56
N LEU A 363 -5.84 -2.65 22.36
CA LEU A 363 -6.94 -2.98 21.46
C LEU A 363 -6.84 -4.42 20.96
N LYS A 364 -5.64 -4.89 20.59
CA LYS A 364 -5.39 -6.29 20.22
C LYS A 364 -5.85 -7.25 21.31
N GLN A 365 -5.38 -7.02 22.54
CA GLN A 365 -5.71 -7.85 23.69
C GLN A 365 -7.22 -7.84 23.96
N ARG A 366 -7.86 -6.67 23.94
CA ARG A 366 -9.32 -6.53 24.07
C ARG A 366 -10.07 -7.33 23.02
N LEU A 367 -9.66 -7.25 21.74
CA LEU A 367 -10.30 -7.97 20.65
C LEU A 367 -10.28 -9.48 20.90
N VAL A 368 -9.13 -10.01 21.33
CA VAL A 368 -8.98 -11.43 21.68
C VAL A 368 -9.89 -11.81 22.85
N GLU A 369 -9.80 -11.10 23.98
CA GLU A 369 -10.59 -11.40 25.19
C GLU A 369 -12.10 -11.36 24.95
N ARG A 370 -12.55 -10.38 24.15
CA ARG A 370 -13.98 -10.22 23.82
C ARG A 370 -14.45 -11.27 22.82
N CYS A 371 -13.61 -11.72 21.90
CA CYS A 371 -13.94 -12.85 21.02
C CYS A 371 -14.04 -14.16 21.80
N ASP A 372 -13.11 -14.41 22.75
CA ASP A 372 -13.18 -15.57 23.65
C ASP A 372 -14.50 -15.55 24.45
N ALA A 373 -14.88 -14.40 25.00
CA ALA A 373 -16.14 -14.23 25.73
C ALA A 373 -17.39 -14.47 24.86
N LEU A 374 -17.37 -14.00 23.60
CA LEU A 374 -18.46 -14.25 22.64
C LEU A 374 -18.58 -15.74 22.29
N ALA A 375 -17.46 -16.44 22.13
CA ALA A 375 -17.45 -17.87 21.87
C ALA A 375 -18.06 -18.67 23.03
N ARG A 376 -17.69 -18.33 24.27
CA ARG A 376 -18.28 -18.93 25.48
C ARG A 376 -19.79 -18.69 25.56
N LEU A 377 -20.22 -17.43 25.39
CA LEU A 377 -21.64 -17.06 25.36
C LEU A 377 -22.41 -17.83 24.28
N THR A 378 -21.87 -17.90 23.06
CA THR A 378 -22.50 -18.63 21.95
C THR A 378 -22.64 -20.11 22.28
N GLY A 379 -21.59 -20.72 22.84
CA GLY A 379 -21.62 -22.11 23.26
C GLY A 379 -22.62 -22.39 24.39
N GLU A 380 -22.72 -21.50 25.38
CA GLU A 380 -23.71 -21.61 26.47
C GLU A 380 -25.14 -21.51 25.92
N ARG A 381 -25.40 -20.53 25.06
CA ARG A 381 -26.72 -20.34 24.42
C ARG A 381 -27.11 -21.50 23.52
N LEU A 382 -26.13 -22.10 22.86
CA LEU A 382 -26.35 -23.30 22.05
C LEU A 382 -26.80 -24.48 22.93
N VAL A 383 -26.17 -24.68 24.08
CA VAL A 383 -26.58 -25.71 25.05
C VAL A 383 -27.97 -25.42 25.62
N GLU A 384 -28.26 -24.17 26.00
CA GLU A 384 -29.60 -23.77 26.48
C GLU A 384 -30.69 -24.04 25.44
N ALA A 385 -30.45 -23.70 24.16
CA ALA A 385 -31.42 -23.91 23.09
C ALA A 385 -31.74 -25.40 22.84
N LEU A 386 -30.75 -26.29 23.01
CA LEU A 386 -30.94 -27.74 22.89
C LEU A 386 -31.69 -28.34 24.08
N LEU A 387 -31.48 -27.78 25.29
CA LEU A 387 -32.09 -28.28 26.52
C LEU A 387 -33.48 -27.67 26.81
N ALA A 388 -33.88 -26.63 26.08
CA ALA A 388 -35.18 -25.99 26.20
C ALA A 388 -36.35 -26.97 25.99
N LYS A 389 -37.48 -26.72 26.65
CA LYS A 389 -38.72 -27.53 26.52
C LYS A 389 -39.91 -26.61 26.18
N PRO A 390 -40.44 -26.65 24.95
CA PRO A 390 -39.94 -27.43 23.80
C PRO A 390 -38.60 -26.90 23.28
N ALA A 391 -37.81 -27.78 22.67
CA ALA A 391 -36.53 -27.40 22.07
C ALA A 391 -36.76 -26.50 20.85
N ASP A 392 -35.86 -25.53 20.64
CA ASP A 392 -35.88 -24.64 19.47
C ASP A 392 -34.78 -25.06 18.47
N PRO A 393 -35.08 -25.97 17.52
CA PRO A 393 -34.09 -26.45 16.57
C PRO A 393 -33.67 -25.36 15.56
N ALA A 394 -34.51 -24.35 15.30
CA ALA A 394 -34.18 -23.29 14.36
C ALA A 394 -33.12 -22.35 14.96
N LEU A 395 -33.30 -21.97 16.22
CA LEU A 395 -32.30 -21.21 16.96
C LEU A 395 -30.99 -21.98 17.11
N ALA A 396 -31.05 -23.27 17.47
CA ALA A 396 -29.86 -24.10 17.63
C ALA A 396 -29.05 -24.21 16.33
N ARG A 397 -29.70 -24.41 15.17
CA ARG A 397 -29.03 -24.41 13.85
C ARG A 397 -28.34 -23.08 13.54
N ARG A 398 -29.01 -21.97 13.84
CA ARG A 398 -28.46 -20.62 13.63
C ARG A 398 -27.22 -20.39 14.51
N LEU A 399 -27.29 -20.80 15.79
CA LEU A 399 -26.17 -20.71 16.73
C LEU A 399 -25.01 -21.63 16.32
N VAL A 400 -25.27 -22.80 15.76
CA VAL A 400 -24.24 -23.68 15.16
C VAL A 400 -23.51 -22.96 14.01
N ALA A 401 -24.26 -22.37 13.06
CA ALA A 401 -23.66 -21.67 11.93
C ALA A 401 -22.82 -20.47 12.38
N ARG A 402 -23.31 -19.68 13.33
CA ARG A 402 -22.59 -18.55 13.93
C ARG A 402 -21.38 -18.98 14.73
N GLY A 403 -21.51 -20.06 15.50
CA GLY A 403 -20.41 -20.67 16.24
C GLY A 403 -19.26 -21.07 15.31
N ARG A 404 -19.55 -21.63 14.14
CA ARG A 404 -18.51 -21.95 13.14
C ARG A 404 -17.76 -20.72 12.65
N LEU A 405 -18.46 -19.61 12.40
CA LEU A 405 -17.83 -18.35 12.01
C LEU A 405 -16.98 -17.75 13.13
N LEU A 406 -17.44 -17.84 14.39
CA LEU A 406 -16.66 -17.43 15.56
C LEU A 406 -15.43 -18.31 15.78
N ALA A 407 -15.54 -19.62 15.58
CA ALA A 407 -14.41 -20.54 15.66
C ALA A 407 -13.35 -20.21 14.60
N GLN A 408 -13.76 -19.87 13.37
CA GLN A 408 -12.82 -19.41 12.35
C GLN A 408 -12.12 -18.10 12.76
N LEU A 409 -12.86 -17.15 13.34
CA LEU A 409 -12.27 -15.90 13.83
C LEU A 409 -11.24 -16.15 14.94
N LEU A 410 -11.56 -17.05 15.89
CA LEU A 410 -10.66 -17.43 16.98
C LEU A 410 -9.41 -18.16 16.47
N TYR A 411 -9.56 -19.01 15.46
CA TYR A 411 -8.43 -19.65 14.78
C TYR A 411 -7.52 -18.62 14.12
N ASP A 412 -8.11 -17.64 13.41
CA ASP A 412 -7.37 -16.52 12.80
C ASP A 412 -6.70 -15.60 13.86
N MET A 413 -7.02 -15.77 15.14
CA MET A 413 -6.45 -15.04 16.29
C MET A 413 -5.51 -15.92 17.15
N ASP A 414 -5.14 -17.12 16.69
CA ASP A 414 -4.30 -18.10 17.40
C ASP A 414 -4.85 -18.50 18.78
N ARG A 415 -6.17 -18.73 18.88
CA ARG A 415 -6.88 -19.12 20.12
C ARG A 415 -7.29 -20.59 20.14
N ASP A 416 -6.32 -21.49 19.97
CA ASP A 416 -6.54 -22.93 19.81
C ASP A 416 -7.46 -23.55 20.88
N GLU A 417 -7.21 -23.28 22.16
CA GLU A 417 -8.04 -23.83 23.27
C GLU A 417 -9.52 -23.39 23.17
N ALA A 418 -9.77 -22.13 22.84
CA ALA A 418 -11.12 -21.59 22.69
C ALA A 418 -11.82 -22.14 21.43
N VAL A 419 -11.05 -22.37 20.36
CA VAL A 419 -11.54 -23.03 19.14
C VAL A 419 -11.97 -24.46 19.44
N GLU A 420 -11.15 -25.24 20.15
CA GLU A 420 -11.47 -26.62 20.50
C GLU A 420 -12.72 -26.73 21.37
N GLU A 421 -12.83 -25.87 22.40
CA GLU A 421 -13.99 -25.85 23.29
C GLU A 421 -15.29 -25.54 22.53
N LEU A 422 -15.28 -24.52 21.66
CA LEU A 422 -16.45 -24.15 20.88
C LEU A 422 -16.77 -25.22 19.82
N ALA A 423 -15.76 -25.79 19.15
CA ALA A 423 -15.94 -26.84 18.16
C ALA A 423 -16.59 -28.09 18.75
N LEU A 424 -16.19 -28.51 19.96
CA LEU A 424 -16.81 -29.63 20.65
C LEU A 424 -18.32 -29.40 20.88
N ARG A 425 -18.68 -28.20 21.38
CA ARG A 425 -20.09 -27.82 21.60
C ARG A 425 -20.90 -27.80 20.30
N ILE A 426 -20.29 -27.34 19.19
CA ILE A 426 -20.89 -27.35 17.86
C ILE A 426 -21.15 -28.78 17.36
N VAL A 427 -20.17 -29.68 17.51
CA VAL A 427 -20.30 -31.08 17.06
C VAL A 427 -21.43 -31.78 17.81
N VAL A 428 -21.45 -31.68 19.15
CA VAL A 428 -22.51 -32.26 19.99
C VAL A 428 -23.88 -31.72 19.60
N ALA A 429 -23.98 -30.41 19.33
CA ALA A 429 -25.22 -29.79 18.88
C ALA A 429 -25.69 -30.28 17.50
N SER A 430 -24.77 -30.38 16.53
CA SER A 430 -25.08 -30.88 15.19
C SER A 430 -25.55 -32.34 15.23
N GLU A 431 -24.97 -33.18 16.09
CA GLU A 431 -25.42 -34.56 16.31
C GLU A 431 -26.83 -34.61 16.91
N ALA A 432 -27.10 -33.80 17.95
CA ALA A 432 -28.41 -33.72 18.59
C ALA A 432 -29.53 -33.23 17.63
N LEU A 433 -29.17 -32.38 16.66
CA LEU A 433 -30.09 -31.89 15.63
C LEU A 433 -30.26 -32.84 14.43
N GLY A 434 -29.53 -33.96 14.40
CA GLY A 434 -29.59 -34.94 13.31
C GLY A 434 -28.89 -34.50 12.02
N GLU A 435 -27.97 -33.53 12.10
CA GLU A 435 -27.24 -32.98 10.95
C GLU A 435 -25.91 -33.69 10.67
N GLY A 436 -25.54 -34.68 11.50
CA GLY A 436 -24.37 -35.53 11.32
C GLY A 436 -24.60 -36.64 10.28
N ARG A 437 -24.53 -36.31 8.99
CA ARG A 437 -24.20 -37.24 7.89
C ARG A 437 -23.38 -36.57 6.81
#